data_AF-A0AA45RVZ2-F1
#
_entry.id   AF-A0AA45RVZ2-F1
#
_cell.length_a   1.000
_cell.length_b   1.000
_cell.length_c   1.000
_cell.angle_alpha   90.00
_cell.angle_beta   90.00
_cell.angle_gamma   90.00
#
_symmetry.space_group_name_H-M   'P 1'
#
loop_
_entity.id
_entity.type
_entity.pdbx_description
1 polymer ?
#
loop_
_entity_poly.entity_id
_entity_poly.type
_entity_poly.pdbx_seq_one_letter_code
_entity_poly.pdbx_strand_id
1 'polypeptide(L)'
;MSTLVSSNSGLPTTNDAMPPSAAWDRLLDWQRDGMQLAFVYSRSLGGLMQTGRGKLTHLGEQALTIEAAGSRLLILLAGASYETGPQLFFTPNLLGRFEVDGVAVRLANHDWLFLSAETMPPHAALSA
;
A
#
# COMPACT_ATOMS: atom_id res chain seq x y z
N MET A 1 -4.51 1.29 -57.53
CA MET A 1 -5.57 1.14 -56.51
C MET A 1 -4.89 1.08 -55.15
N SER A 2 -4.98 2.15 -54.38
CA SER A 2 -4.41 2.27 -53.03
C SER A 2 -5.42 1.78 -52.00
N THR A 3 -5.00 0.92 -51.09
CA THR A 3 -5.76 0.61 -49.86
C THR A 3 -4.89 0.98 -48.66
N LEU A 4 -5.23 2.10 -48.03
CA LEU A 4 -4.72 2.54 -46.73
C LEU A 4 -5.31 1.61 -45.65
N VAL A 5 -4.45 0.89 -44.94
CA VAL A 5 -4.80 0.31 -43.64
C VAL A 5 -4.48 1.38 -42.59
N SER A 6 -5.52 2.05 -42.10
CA SER A 6 -5.45 2.91 -40.93
C SER A 6 -5.75 2.03 -39.72
N SER A 7 -4.71 1.53 -39.06
CA SER A 7 -4.85 0.88 -37.76
C SER A 7 -4.81 1.98 -36.70
N ASN A 8 -5.99 2.38 -36.24
CA ASN A 8 -6.15 3.18 -35.03
C ASN A 8 -5.55 2.42 -33.85
N SER A 9 -4.29 2.73 -33.52
CA SER A 9 -3.72 2.43 -32.21
C SER A 9 -4.35 3.36 -31.18
N GLY A 10 -5.62 3.10 -30.86
CA GLY A 10 -6.25 3.65 -29.68
C GLY A 10 -5.56 3.05 -28.45
N LEU A 11 -4.59 3.79 -27.91
CA LEU A 11 -4.12 3.57 -26.54
C LEU A 11 -5.35 3.55 -25.63
N PRO A 12 -5.47 2.61 -24.68
CA PRO A 12 -6.54 2.69 -23.69
C PRO A 12 -6.26 3.91 -22.82
N THR A 13 -6.89 5.03 -23.14
CA THR A 13 -7.08 6.16 -22.24
C THR A 13 -8.20 5.78 -21.28
N THR A 14 -7.93 4.88 -20.34
CA THR A 14 -8.78 4.72 -19.16
C THR A 14 -8.29 5.70 -18.12
N ASN A 15 -8.71 6.95 -18.30
CA ASN A 15 -8.91 7.89 -17.20
C ASN A 15 -10.31 7.64 -16.60
N ASP A 16 -10.66 6.37 -16.45
CA ASP A 16 -11.83 5.93 -15.71
C ASP A 16 -11.34 5.81 -14.27
N ALA A 17 -11.85 6.67 -13.40
CA ALA A 17 -11.72 6.48 -11.96
C ALA A 17 -12.19 5.05 -11.66
N MET A 18 -11.23 4.15 -11.43
CA MET A 18 -11.51 2.77 -11.07
C MET A 18 -12.43 2.84 -9.84
N PRO A 19 -13.56 2.12 -9.82
CA PRO A 19 -14.45 2.15 -8.66
C PRO A 19 -13.63 1.86 -7.39
N PRO A 20 -13.95 2.48 -6.24
CA PRO A 20 -13.24 2.24 -5.01
C PRO A 20 -13.11 0.74 -4.79
N SER A 21 -11.86 0.26 -4.80
CA SER A 21 -11.60 -1.13 -4.42
C SER A 21 -11.93 -1.28 -2.93
N ALA A 22 -12.27 -2.50 -2.49
CA ALA A 22 -12.47 -2.77 -1.07
C ALA A 22 -11.28 -2.32 -0.20
N ALA A 23 -10.08 -2.24 -0.78
CA ALA A 23 -8.89 -1.70 -0.13
C ALA A 23 -8.98 -0.19 0.09
N TRP A 24 -9.45 0.55 -0.92
CA TRP A 24 -9.63 1.99 -0.83
C TRP A 24 -10.67 2.36 0.23
N ASP A 25 -11.80 1.67 0.26
CA ASP A 25 -12.85 1.88 1.26
C ASP A 25 -12.31 1.62 2.68
N ARG A 26 -11.52 0.56 2.85
CA ARG A 26 -10.88 0.25 4.13
C ARG A 26 -9.90 1.33 4.58
N LEU A 27 -9.12 1.90 3.65
CA LEU A 27 -8.22 3.02 3.95
C LEU A 27 -9.00 4.28 4.34
N LEU A 28 -10.11 4.57 3.66
CA LEU A 28 -11.00 5.69 4.00
C LEU A 28 -11.60 5.52 5.39
N ASP A 29 -12.07 4.32 5.73
CA ASP A 29 -12.59 4.01 7.06
C ASP A 29 -11.51 4.19 8.14
N TRP A 30 -10.30 3.65 7.94
CA TRP A 30 -9.21 3.81 8.90
C TRP A 30 -8.77 5.26 9.10
N GLN A 31 -8.76 6.06 8.03
CA GLN A 31 -8.52 7.51 8.15
C GLN A 31 -9.63 8.18 8.95
N ARG A 32 -10.90 7.95 8.59
CA ARG A 32 -12.06 8.56 9.26
C ARG A 32 -12.06 8.25 10.75
N ASP A 33 -11.73 7.02 11.11
CA ASP A 33 -11.74 6.54 12.48
C ASP A 33 -10.47 6.94 13.26
N GLY A 34 -9.47 7.55 12.59
CA GLY A 34 -8.21 7.96 13.21
C GLY A 34 -7.42 6.79 13.80
N MET A 35 -7.53 5.62 13.17
CA MET A 35 -7.01 4.36 13.68
C MET A 35 -5.47 4.35 13.73
N GLN A 36 -4.91 3.79 14.80
CA GLN A 36 -3.47 3.59 14.92
C GLN A 36 -3.06 2.31 14.17
N LEU A 37 -2.51 2.46 12.97
CA LEU A 37 -2.10 1.37 12.09
C LEU A 37 -0.63 1.03 12.28
N ALA A 38 -0.28 -0.25 12.16
CA ALA A 38 1.07 -0.67 11.83
C ALA A 38 1.31 -0.41 10.33
N PHE A 39 2.52 0.00 9.96
CA PHE A 39 2.90 0.15 8.57
C PHE A 39 4.28 -0.43 8.27
N VAL A 40 4.45 -0.89 7.03
CA VAL A 40 5.72 -1.26 6.42
C VAL A 40 5.80 -0.53 5.09
N TYR A 41 6.84 0.26 4.89
CA TYR A 41 7.18 0.88 3.62
C TYR A 41 8.53 0.31 3.16
N SER A 42 8.53 -0.33 2.00
CA SER A 42 9.70 -0.94 1.39
C SER A 42 9.97 -0.28 0.05
N ARG A 43 11.20 0.19 -0.14
CA ARG A 43 11.64 0.71 -1.43
C ARG A 43 12.07 -0.43 -2.35
N SER A 44 11.76 -0.29 -3.63
CA SER A 44 12.24 -1.19 -4.67
C SER A 44 13.77 -1.36 -4.63
N LEU A 45 14.26 -2.50 -5.14
CA LEU A 45 15.68 -2.85 -5.23
C LEU A 45 16.41 -3.05 -3.89
N GLY A 46 15.68 -3.41 -2.83
CA GLY A 46 16.29 -3.69 -1.51
C GLY A 46 16.76 -2.44 -0.79
N GLY A 47 16.13 -1.30 -1.09
CA GLY A 47 16.40 -0.03 -0.44
C GLY A 47 15.89 0.02 1.01
N LEU A 48 15.72 1.25 1.51
CA LEU A 48 15.25 1.51 2.87
C LEU A 48 13.91 0.82 3.14
N MET A 49 13.85 0.05 4.24
CA MET A 49 12.61 -0.42 4.84
C MET A 49 12.31 0.45 6.06
N GLN A 50 11.18 1.13 6.06
CA GLN A 50 10.68 1.87 7.21
C GLN A 50 9.45 1.17 7.76
N THR A 51 9.46 0.88 9.06
CA THR A 51 8.34 0.27 9.75
C THR A 51 7.98 1.10 10.96
N GLY A 52 6.74 0.99 11.42
CA GLY A 52 6.32 1.70 12.62
C GLY A 52 4.82 1.65 12.83
N ARG A 53 4.33 2.56 13.67
CA ARG A 53 2.91 2.79 13.86
C ARG A 53 2.58 4.25 13.58
N GLY A 54 1.46 4.48 12.91
CA GLY A 54 0.99 5.82 12.60
C GLY A 54 -0.49 5.87 12.28
N LYS A 55 -1.01 7.08 12.08
CA LYS A 55 -2.39 7.31 11.65
C LYS A 55 -2.40 7.85 10.24
N LEU A 56 -3.37 7.41 9.43
CA LEU A 56 -3.66 8.06 8.16
C LEU A 56 -4.30 9.41 8.46
N THR A 57 -3.56 10.50 8.25
CA THR A 57 -4.05 11.88 8.48
C THR A 57 -4.52 12.54 7.18
N HIS A 58 -4.11 12.00 6.04
CA HIS A 58 -4.60 12.37 4.72
C HIS A 58 -4.59 11.18 3.77
N LEU A 59 -5.63 11.08 2.94
CA LEU A 59 -5.83 10.09 1.90
C LEU A 59 -6.61 10.79 0.79
N GLY A 60 -5.94 11.00 -0.33
CA GLY A 60 -6.54 11.49 -1.57
C GLY A 60 -5.99 10.72 -2.76
N GLU A 61 -6.54 10.94 -3.94
CA GLU A 61 -6.19 10.16 -5.14
C GLU A 61 -4.70 10.19 -5.49
N GLN A 62 -4.01 11.29 -5.15
CA GLN A 62 -2.61 11.52 -5.54
C GLN A 62 -1.62 11.22 -4.43
N ALA A 63 -2.05 11.21 -3.16
CA ALA A 63 -1.15 11.04 -2.04
C ALA A 63 -1.88 10.57 -0.78
N LEU A 64 -1.13 9.87 0.08
CA LEU A 64 -1.52 9.64 1.47
C LEU A 64 -0.44 10.15 2.42
N THR A 65 -0.84 10.48 3.64
CA THR A 65 0.05 10.89 4.73
C THR A 65 -0.15 10.02 5.95
N ILE A 66 0.94 9.47 6.46
CA ILE A 66 0.99 8.75 7.74
C ILE A 66 1.70 9.64 8.75
N GLU A 67 1.03 9.97 9.85
CA GLU A 67 1.64 10.64 11.00
C GLU A 67 2.12 9.59 12.01
N ALA A 68 3.43 9.56 12.27
CA ALA A 68 4.08 8.58 13.14
C ALA A 68 5.05 9.28 14.09
N ALA A 69 4.75 9.24 15.40
CA ALA A 69 5.61 9.68 16.51
C ALA A 69 6.53 10.89 16.20
N GLY A 70 5.95 12.03 15.83
CA GLY A 70 6.69 13.28 15.56
C GLY A 70 7.24 13.42 14.14
N SER A 71 7.01 12.43 13.27
CA SER A 71 7.36 12.45 11.85
C SER A 71 6.11 12.29 10.97
N ARG A 72 6.22 12.71 9.72
CA ARG A 72 5.19 12.55 8.70
C ARG A 72 5.78 11.90 7.46
N LEU A 73 5.12 10.83 7.01
CA LEU A 73 5.43 10.13 5.78
C LEU A 73 4.41 10.55 4.72
N LEU A 74 4.87 11.25 3.69
CA LEU A 74 4.08 11.57 2.50
C LEU A 74 4.39 10.54 1.41
N ILE A 75 3.36 9.86 0.92
CA ILE A 75 3.48 8.80 -0.07
C ILE A 75 2.65 9.20 -1.29
N LEU A 76 3.29 9.22 -2.47
CA LEU A 76 2.63 9.51 -3.74
C LEU A 76 1.91 8.26 -4.27
N LEU A 77 0.67 8.44 -4.70
CA LEU A 77 -0.24 7.37 -5.12
C LEU A 77 -0.54 7.36 -6.62
N ALA A 78 0.03 8.30 -7.38
CA ALA A 78 -0.07 8.30 -8.84
C ALA A 78 0.36 6.94 -9.41
N GLY A 79 -0.57 6.25 -10.08
CA GLY A 79 -0.36 4.91 -10.64
C GLY A 79 -0.25 3.78 -9.61
N ALA A 80 -0.68 4.00 -8.37
CA ALA A 80 -0.70 2.96 -7.35
C ALA A 80 -1.83 1.95 -7.58
N SER A 81 -1.59 0.70 -7.21
CA SER A 81 -2.59 -0.36 -7.16
C SER A 81 -2.80 -0.83 -5.73
N TYR A 82 -4.03 -1.22 -5.40
CA TYR A 82 -4.46 -1.54 -4.04
C TYR A 82 -4.96 -2.99 -3.98
N GLU A 83 -4.56 -3.70 -2.94
CA GLU A 83 -4.96 -5.09 -2.72
C GLU A 83 -5.42 -5.27 -1.27
N THR A 84 -6.59 -5.91 -1.13
CA THR A 84 -7.06 -6.44 0.16
C THR A 84 -6.69 -7.90 0.28
N GLY A 85 -6.22 -8.29 1.46
CA GLY A 85 -6.00 -9.69 1.81
C GLY A 85 -4.86 -9.84 2.80
N PRO A 86 -4.71 -11.04 3.39
CA PRO A 86 -3.60 -11.33 4.26
C PRO A 86 -2.28 -11.24 3.47
N GLN A 87 -1.30 -10.51 4.01
CA GLN A 87 0.04 -10.45 3.46
C GLN A 87 0.97 -11.38 4.24
N LEU A 88 1.82 -12.11 3.52
CA LEU A 88 2.73 -13.07 4.10
C LEU A 88 3.99 -12.36 4.64
N PHE A 89 4.27 -12.55 5.92
CA PHE A 89 5.50 -12.12 6.58
C PHE A 89 6.29 -13.32 7.08
N PHE A 90 7.60 -13.15 7.19
CA PHE A 90 8.51 -14.16 7.73
C PHE A 90 9.01 -13.75 9.10
N THR A 91 9.26 -14.73 9.96
CA THR A 91 10.00 -14.49 11.19
C THR A 91 11.43 -14.05 10.87
N PRO A 92 12.12 -13.30 11.75
CA PRO A 92 13.48 -12.81 11.48
C PRO A 92 14.50 -13.91 11.18
N ASN A 93 14.32 -15.10 11.77
CA ASN A 93 15.16 -16.28 11.53
C ASN A 93 14.76 -17.08 10.26
N LEU A 94 13.73 -16.65 9.54
CA LEU A 94 13.18 -17.30 8.35
C LEU A 94 12.67 -18.74 8.57
N LEU A 95 12.52 -19.17 9.82
CA LEU A 95 12.05 -20.52 10.17
C LEU A 95 10.52 -20.62 10.20
N GLY A 96 9.83 -19.48 10.19
CA GLY A 96 8.38 -19.39 10.25
C GLY A 96 7.84 -18.32 9.33
N ARG A 97 6.54 -18.44 9.04
CA ARG A 97 5.77 -17.44 8.30
C ARG A 97 4.40 -17.27 8.94
N PHE A 98 3.84 -16.08 8.80
CA PHE A 98 2.53 -15.73 9.30
C PHE A 98 1.87 -14.77 8.33
N GLU A 99 0.54 -14.80 8.28
CA GLU A 99 -0.25 -13.91 7.45
C GLU A 99 -0.81 -12.79 8.33
N VAL A 100 -0.80 -11.56 7.81
CA VAL A 100 -1.32 -10.38 8.50
C VAL A 100 -2.36 -9.73 7.64
N ASP A 101 -3.56 -9.54 8.18
CA ASP A 101 -4.62 -8.85 7.45
C ASP A 101 -4.32 -7.37 7.33
N GLY A 102 -4.53 -6.83 6.13
CA GLY A 102 -4.30 -5.41 5.89
C GLY A 102 -4.64 -4.95 4.49
N VAL A 103 -4.07 -3.82 4.14
CA VAL A 103 -4.11 -3.24 2.79
C VAL A 103 -2.70 -3.11 2.28
N ALA A 104 -2.44 -3.73 1.14
CA ALA A 104 -1.21 -3.54 0.37
C ALA A 104 -1.42 -2.48 -0.70
N VAL A 105 -0.48 -1.57 -0.81
CA VAL A 105 -0.43 -0.51 -1.82
C VAL A 105 0.89 -0.64 -2.56
N ARG A 106 0.81 -1.02 -3.84
CA ARG A 106 1.97 -1.10 -4.72
C ARG A 106 2.05 0.19 -5.53
N LEU A 107 3.15 0.89 -5.39
CA LEU A 107 3.36 2.20 -6.01
C LEU A 107 3.92 2.03 -7.43
N ALA A 108 3.73 3.06 -8.26
CA ALA A 108 4.18 3.05 -9.65
C ALA A 108 5.71 2.87 -9.81
N ASN A 109 6.48 3.35 -8.83
CA ASN A 109 7.93 3.17 -8.76
C ASN A 109 8.36 1.80 -8.19
N HIS A 110 7.43 0.85 -8.09
CA HIS A 110 7.63 -0.49 -7.51
C HIS A 110 7.96 -0.51 -6.02
N ASP A 111 7.84 0.61 -5.32
CA ASP A 111 7.82 0.60 -3.86
C ASP A 111 6.52 -0.04 -3.38
N TRP A 112 6.57 -0.52 -2.14
CA TRP A 112 5.46 -1.23 -1.52
C TRP A 112 5.17 -0.64 -0.14
N LEU A 113 3.92 -0.30 0.10
CA LEU A 113 3.39 0.09 1.40
C LEU A 113 2.38 -0.95 1.85
N PHE A 114 2.49 -1.39 3.09
CA PHE A 114 1.50 -2.22 3.75
C PHE A 114 1.00 -1.53 5.01
N LEU A 115 -0.31 -1.58 5.24
CA LEU A 115 -1.01 -1.00 6.38
C LEU A 115 -1.88 -2.06 7.03
N SER A 116 -1.80 -2.19 8.35
CA SER A 116 -2.61 -3.14 9.11
C SER A 116 -3.13 -2.53 10.41
N ALA A 117 -4.38 -2.85 10.73
CA ALA A 117 -4.99 -2.56 12.03
C ALA A 117 -4.51 -3.53 13.13
N GLU A 118 -3.97 -4.69 12.74
CA GLU A 118 -3.55 -5.71 13.67
C GLU A 118 -2.28 -5.29 14.41
N THR A 119 -2.19 -5.72 15.66
CA THR A 119 -0.91 -5.74 16.36
C THR A 119 -0.19 -7.01 15.94
N MET A 120 1.09 -6.85 15.59
CA MET A 120 1.95 -7.96 15.14
C MET A 120 1.75 -9.17 16.08
N PRO A 121 1.57 -10.39 15.56
CA PRO A 121 1.29 -11.53 16.41
C PRO A 121 2.39 -11.68 17.48
N PRO A 122 2.05 -12.07 18.73
CA PRO A 122 3.03 -12.13 19.83
C PRO A 122 4.26 -12.99 19.53
N HIS A 123 4.12 -14.00 18.67
CA HIS A 123 5.19 -14.89 18.23
C HIS A 123 6.11 -14.30 17.14
N ALA A 124 5.73 -13.16 16.56
CA ALA A 124 6.53 -12.39 15.60
C ALA A 124 7.35 -11.28 16.29
N ALA A 125 7.05 -10.94 17.54
CA ALA A 125 7.87 -10.04 18.33
C ALA A 125 9.18 -10.75 18.68
N LEU A 126 10.30 -10.19 18.24
CA LEU A 126 11.63 -10.55 18.75
C LEU A 126 11.58 -10.48 20.28
N SER A 127 11.77 -11.61 20.97
CA SER A 127 12.23 -11.58 22.35
C SER A 127 13.56 -10.82 22.33
N ALA A 128 13.56 -9.64 22.94
CA ALA A 128 14.76 -8.85 23.17
C ALA A 128 15.76 -9.61 24.05
#